data_AF-A0A256YZU0-F1
#
_entry.id   AF-A0A256YZU0-F1
#
_cell.length_a   1.000
_cell.length_b   1.000
_cell.length_c   1.000
_cell.angle_alpha   90.00
_cell.angle_beta   90.00
_cell.angle_gamma   90.00
#
_symmetry.space_group_name_H-M   'P 1'
#
loop_
_entity.id
_entity.type
_entity.pdbx_description
1 polymer ?
#
loop_
_entity_poly.entity_id
_entity_poly.type
_entity_poly.pdbx_seq_one_letter_code
_entity_poly.pdbx_strand_id
1 'polypeptide(L)'
;MNIQLYSSFNLLRESDKESAKRKEGENVKLEAFLKPRSIAVIGASRNPEKVGHIIFRNLINSGYEGDLYPINPNTTELLGRKCYHA
;
A
#
# COMPACT_ATOMS: atom_id res chain seq x y z
N MET A 1 7.39 47.75 -19.42
CA MET A 1 6.60 46.55 -19.03
C MET A 1 7.39 45.84 -17.93
N ASN A 2 6.80 45.69 -16.74
CA ASN A 2 7.55 45.37 -15.51
C ASN A 2 7.82 43.85 -15.39
N ILE A 3 9.02 43.40 -15.75
CA ILE A 3 9.46 41.98 -15.75
C ILE A 3 9.30 41.35 -14.37
N GLN A 4 9.48 42.13 -13.30
CA GLN A 4 9.41 41.64 -11.93
C GLN A 4 8.01 41.14 -11.56
N LEU A 5 6.97 41.79 -12.07
CA LEU A 5 5.58 41.40 -11.80
C LEU A 5 5.22 40.06 -12.48
N TYR A 6 5.80 39.80 -13.67
CA TYR A 6 5.58 38.56 -14.41
C TYR A 6 6.28 37.36 -13.77
N SER A 7 7.50 37.56 -13.23
CA SER A 7 8.23 36.52 -12.50
C SER A 7 7.48 36.08 -11.24
N SER A 8 7.04 37.03 -10.41
CA SER A 8 6.26 36.74 -9.21
C SER A 8 4.93 36.05 -9.52
N PHE A 9 4.25 36.45 -10.61
CA PHE A 9 3.00 35.82 -11.04
C PHE A 9 3.22 34.36 -11.49
N ASN A 10 4.30 34.07 -12.22
CA ASN A 10 4.62 32.70 -12.61
C ASN A 10 4.99 31.82 -11.40
N LEU A 11 5.73 32.37 -10.44
CA LEU A 11 6.14 31.64 -9.23
C LEU A 11 4.93 31.24 -8.37
N LEU A 12 3.94 32.13 -8.22
CA LEU A 12 2.67 31.81 -7.55
C LEU A 12 1.90 30.72 -8.31
N ARG A 13 1.89 30.78 -9.66
CA ARG A 13 1.23 29.77 -10.48
C ARG A 13 1.91 28.40 -10.40
N GLU A 14 3.22 28.36 -10.21
CA GLU A 14 3.99 27.13 -10.00
C GLU A 14 3.76 26.54 -8.61
N SER A 15 3.67 27.37 -7.56
CA SER A 15 3.37 26.90 -6.20
C SER A 15 1.99 26.27 -6.07
N ASP A 16 0.99 26.83 -6.76
CA ASP A 16 -0.37 26.28 -6.77
C ASP A 16 -0.43 24.91 -7.45
N LYS A 17 0.30 24.75 -8.56
CA LYS A 17 0.40 23.47 -9.30
C LYS A 17 1.09 22.39 -8.48
N GLU A 18 2.19 22.73 -7.80
CA GLU A 18 2.92 21.78 -6.95
C GLU A 18 2.06 21.33 -5.76
N SER A 19 1.29 22.24 -5.16
CA SER A 19 0.37 21.94 -4.06
C SER A 19 -0.77 21.01 -4.50
N ALA A 20 -1.34 21.23 -5.68
CA ALA A 20 -2.35 20.34 -6.25
C ALA A 20 -1.78 18.96 -6.57
N LYS A 21 -0.58 18.89 -7.15
CA LYS A 21 0.11 17.62 -7.47
C LYS A 21 0.43 16.80 -6.22
N ARG A 22 0.79 17.45 -5.11
CA ARG A 22 1.01 16.79 -3.82
C ARG A 22 -0.27 16.19 -3.25
N LYS A 23 -1.37 16.95 -3.24
CA LYS A 23 -2.68 16.45 -2.77
C LYS A 23 -3.17 15.26 -3.60
N GLU A 24 -3.02 15.33 -4.91
CA GLU A 24 -3.39 14.21 -5.79
C GLU A 24 -2.56 12.95 -5.48
N GLY A 25 -1.24 13.11 -5.33
CA GLY A 25 -0.34 12.01 -4.96
C GLY A 25 -0.62 11.43 -3.56
N GLU A 26 -1.06 12.25 -2.61
CA GLU A 26 -1.48 11.79 -1.26
C GLU A 26 -2.75 10.95 -1.32
N ASN A 27 -3.77 11.39 -2.07
CA ASN A 27 -5.00 10.62 -2.25
C ASN A 27 -4.72 9.24 -2.84
N VAL A 28 -3.87 9.16 -3.87
CA VAL A 28 -3.48 7.89 -4.51
C VAL A 28 -2.76 6.95 -3.53
N LYS A 29 -1.89 7.47 -2.66
CA LYS A 29 -1.20 6.65 -1.65
C LYS A 29 -2.14 6.09 -0.60
N LEU A 30 -3.07 6.92 -0.12
CA LEU A 30 -4.04 6.48 0.88
C LEU A 30 -4.99 5.44 0.30
N GLU A 31 -5.44 5.63 -0.95
CA GLU A 31 -6.25 4.66 -1.65
C GLU A 31 -5.52 3.32 -1.81
N ALA A 32 -4.23 3.34 -2.19
CA ALA A 32 -3.44 2.12 -2.29
C ALA A 32 -3.28 1.37 -0.95
N PHE A 33 -3.28 2.09 0.18
CA PHE A 33 -3.20 1.50 1.51
C PHE A 33 -4.55 0.93 1.98
N LEU A 34 -5.65 1.64 1.74
CA LEU A 34 -6.99 1.24 2.19
C LEU A 34 -7.66 0.23 1.27
N LYS A 35 -7.31 0.25 -0.03
CA LYS A 35 -7.85 -0.63 -1.08
C LYS A 35 -6.71 -1.26 -1.89
N PRO A 36 -5.80 -2.00 -1.25
CA PRO A 36 -4.71 -2.63 -1.96
C PRO A 36 -5.25 -3.67 -2.94
N ARG A 37 -4.59 -3.80 -4.11
CA ARG A 37 -4.87 -4.91 -5.04
C ARG A 37 -4.30 -6.24 -4.55
N SER A 38 -3.29 -6.18 -3.70
CA SER A 38 -2.59 -7.35 -3.16
C SER A 38 -2.00 -7.05 -1.79
N ILE A 39 -1.99 -8.05 -0.90
CA ILE A 39 -1.36 -7.96 0.42
C ILE A 39 -0.38 -9.12 0.60
N ALA A 40 0.85 -8.81 1.02
CA ALA A 40 1.82 -9.80 1.47
C ALA A 40 1.92 -9.76 3.00
N VAL A 41 1.77 -10.93 3.65
CA VAL A 41 1.91 -11.05 5.11
C VAL A 41 3.27 -11.65 5.42
N ILE A 42 4.23 -10.78 5.77
CA ILE A 42 5.57 -11.19 6.20
C ILE A 42 5.50 -11.72 7.63
N GLY A 43 6.05 -12.91 7.84
CA GLY A 43 5.93 -13.60 9.13
C GLY A 43 4.61 -14.36 9.30
N ALA A 44 3.88 -14.59 8.20
CA ALA A 44 2.80 -15.57 8.16
C ALA A 44 3.28 -16.91 8.73
N SER A 45 2.47 -17.65 9.49
CA SER A 45 2.93 -18.86 10.17
C SER A 45 1.87 -19.95 10.18
N ARG A 46 2.30 -21.22 10.24
CA ARG A 46 1.41 -22.36 10.49
C ARG A 46 0.96 -22.46 11.95
N ASN A 47 1.68 -21.83 12.89
CA ASN A 47 1.26 -21.82 14.29
C ASN A 47 0.07 -20.86 14.46
N PRO A 48 -1.11 -21.36 14.89
CA PRO A 48 -2.33 -20.56 15.01
C PRO A 48 -2.28 -19.46 16.08
N GLU A 49 -1.35 -19.53 17.02
CA GLU A 49 -1.15 -18.54 18.10
C GLU A 49 -0.31 -17.34 17.64
N LYS A 50 0.42 -17.46 16.52
CA LYS A 50 1.27 -16.37 16.04
C LYS A 50 0.44 -15.30 15.32
N VAL A 51 0.79 -14.04 15.57
CA VAL A 51 0.13 -12.87 14.97
C VAL A 51 0.05 -12.97 13.44
N GLY A 52 1.12 -13.39 12.76
CA GLY A 52 1.11 -13.54 11.31
C GLY A 52 0.12 -14.59 10.79
N HIS A 53 -0.15 -15.66 11.56
CA HIS A 53 -1.21 -16.62 11.23
C HIS A 53 -2.59 -15.97 11.38
N ILE A 54 -2.82 -15.29 12.51
CA ILE A 54 -4.11 -14.64 12.82
C ILE A 54 -4.45 -13.60 11.75
N ILE A 55 -3.49 -12.75 11.37
CA ILE A 55 -3.68 -11.72 10.33
C ILE A 55 -4.04 -12.38 8.99
N PHE A 56 -3.26 -13.37 8.55
CA PHE A 56 -3.49 -14.02 7.25
C PHE A 56 -4.85 -14.74 7.21
N ARG A 57 -5.20 -15.45 8.29
CA ARG A 57 -6.52 -16.10 8.43
C ARG A 57 -7.66 -15.09 8.40
N ASN A 58 -7.51 -13.94 9.07
CA ASN A 58 -8.54 -12.90 9.09
C ASN A 58 -8.78 -12.31 7.70
N LEU A 59 -7.73 -12.07 6.91
CA LEU A 59 -7.85 -11.59 5.53
C LEU A 59 -8.60 -12.59 4.62
N ILE A 60 -8.37 -13.89 4.81
CA ILE A 60 -9.12 -14.94 4.09
C ILE A 60 -10.58 -14.94 4.55
N ASN A 61 -10.81 -14.97 5.86
CA ASN A 61 -12.15 -15.08 6.44
C ASN A 61 -13.01 -13.83 6.20
N SER A 62 -12.40 -12.65 6.02
CA SER A 62 -13.11 -11.43 5.65
C SER A 62 -13.53 -11.41 4.17
N GLY A 63 -13.12 -12.41 3.38
CA GLY A 63 -13.38 -12.47 1.94
C GLY A 63 -12.60 -11.43 1.15
N TYR A 64 -11.37 -11.09 1.55
CA TYR A 64 -10.55 -10.17 0.78
C TYR A 64 -10.34 -10.70 -0.65
N GLU A 65 -10.80 -9.91 -1.63
CA GLU A 65 -10.88 -10.33 -3.04
C GLU A 65 -9.57 -10.14 -3.81
N GLY A 66 -8.64 -9.34 -3.27
CA GLY A 66 -7.32 -9.14 -3.85
C GLY A 66 -6.38 -10.32 -3.64
N ASP A 67 -5.19 -10.22 -4.21
CA ASP A 67 -4.20 -11.29 -4.07
C ASP A 67 -3.61 -11.34 -2.65
N LEU A 68 -3.50 -12.53 -2.09
CA LEU A 68 -2.94 -12.77 -0.76
C LEU A 68 -1.71 -13.66 -0.82
N TYR A 69 -0.59 -13.14 -0.33
CA TYR A 69 0.71 -13.80 -0.36
C TYR A 69 1.25 -14.02 1.06
N PRO A 70 1.20 -15.25 1.60
CA PRO A 70 1.86 -15.56 2.87
C PRO A 70 3.37 -15.73 2.64
N ILE A 71 4.19 -15.05 3.44
CA ILE A 71 5.66 -15.09 3.31
C ILE A 71 6.28 -15.68 4.58
N ASN A 72 6.99 -16.80 4.44
CA ASN A 72 7.68 -17.50 5.52
C ASN A 72 8.82 -18.39 4.99
N PRO A 73 10.05 -18.30 5.54
CA PRO A 73 11.18 -19.07 5.03
C PRO A 73 11.05 -20.60 5.25
N ASN A 74 10.24 -21.04 6.22
CA ASN A 74 10.16 -22.42 6.68
C ASN A 74 8.81 -23.10 6.35
N THR A 75 8.03 -22.51 5.45
CA THR A 75 6.69 -23.01 5.10
C THR A 75 6.46 -22.85 3.60
N THR A 76 5.96 -23.90 2.96
CA THR A 76 5.64 -23.91 1.52
C THR A 76 4.16 -23.67 1.24
N GLU A 77 3.29 -23.85 2.24
CA GLU A 77 1.84 -23.65 2.15
C GLU A 77 1.24 -23.19 3.49
N LEU A 78 0.29 -22.26 3.44
CA LEU A 78 -0.49 -21.80 4.59
C LEU A 78 -1.97 -21.64 4.22
N LEU A 79 -2.86 -22.33 4.95
CA LEU A 79 -4.32 -22.24 4.80
C LEU A 79 -4.79 -22.44 3.34
N GLY A 80 -4.24 -23.45 2.65
CA GLY A 80 -4.62 -23.76 1.26
C GLY A 80 -3.98 -22.84 0.20
N ARG A 81 -3.07 -21.95 0.60
CA ARG A 81 -2.38 -21.01 -0.29
C ARG A 81 -0.87 -21.25 -0.30
N LYS A 82 -0.27 -21.15 -1.48
CA LYS A 82 1.18 -21.23 -1.66
C LYS A 82 1.87 -20.16 -0.80
N CYS A 83 2.84 -20.59 0.00
CA CYS A 83 3.69 -19.72 0.80
C CYS A 83 5.03 -19.51 0.09
N TYR A 84 5.52 -18.26 0.13
CA TYR A 84 6.73 -17.85 -0.55
C TYR A 84 7.86 -17.64 0.47
N HIS A 85 9.09 -17.89 0.01
CA HIS A 85 10.30 -17.69 0.78
C HIS A 85 10.89 -16.31 0.45
N ALA A 86 11.22 -15.55 1.48
CA ALA A 86 11.95 -14.28 1.40
C ALA A 86 12.84 -14.14 2.63
#